data_AF-A0AAD0YY89-F1
#
_entry.id   AF-A0AAD0YY89-F1
#
_cell.length_a   1.000
_cell.length_b   1.000
_cell.length_c   1.000
_cell.angle_alpha   90.00
_cell.angle_beta   90.00
_cell.angle_gamma   90.00
#
_symmetry.space_group_name_H-M   'P 1'
#
loop_
_entity.id
_entity.type
_entity.pdbx_description
1 polymer ?
#
loop_
_entity_poly.entity_id
_entity_poly.type
_entity_poly.pdbx_seq_one_letter_code
_entity_poly.pdbx_strand_id
1 'polypeptide(L)'
;MKTDKKQNTSNSKGLQKLTESEIKIENIFALKKISIQDLDTLTKKEKNSFLQMMTHKVNNLKGDDLERFLTQTEEITHPRIKNELWEKNHINIMWAITSLIKENGGMPTKTEISMKTDLSRQTVHKHLTEYNTSNYYTDFKQQFHIMESKVMTTVFQYAINGDMKAARLYLECIGGLKNISSGKSQNNTSNTLIQNQNNYIQIGGTILNQEIIKNLKPEQISTIEGILKSIEVK
;
A
#
# COMPACT_ATOMS: atom_id res chain seq x y z
N MET A 1 25.71 40.00 10.51
CA MET A 1 25.28 39.77 11.91
C MET A 1 25.03 38.28 12.11
N LYS A 2 25.83 37.69 13.01
CA LYS A 2 25.66 36.44 13.78
C LYS A 2 25.04 35.22 13.08
N THR A 3 25.89 34.26 12.69
CA THR A 3 25.52 32.84 12.58
C THR A 3 25.64 32.22 13.97
N ASP A 4 24.50 31.83 14.54
CA ASP A 4 24.43 31.20 15.85
C ASP A 4 25.04 29.78 15.81
N LYS A 5 26.30 29.69 16.24
CA LYS A 5 26.94 28.40 16.57
C LYS A 5 26.37 27.92 17.91
N LYS A 6 25.66 26.79 17.85
CA LYS A 6 25.18 26.04 19.02
C LYS A 6 26.37 25.70 19.92
N GLN A 7 26.30 26.06 21.21
CA GLN A 7 27.33 25.76 22.20
C GLN A 7 27.42 24.24 22.42
N ASN A 8 28.59 23.68 22.12
CA ASN A 8 28.92 22.29 22.45
C ASN A 8 29.17 22.17 23.96
N THR A 9 28.30 21.46 24.66
CA THR A 9 28.52 21.02 26.03
C THR A 9 29.58 19.92 26.05
N SER A 10 30.74 20.26 26.62
CA SER A 10 31.85 19.35 26.91
C SER A 10 31.41 18.27 27.90
N ASN A 11 31.26 17.04 27.42
CA ASN A 11 31.24 15.86 28.28
C ASN A 11 32.59 15.14 28.16
N SER A 12 33.27 15.06 29.30
CA SER A 12 34.61 14.51 29.47
C SER A 12 34.65 13.00 29.20
N LYS A 13 35.11 12.61 28.02
CA LYS A 13 35.74 11.31 27.77
C LYS A 13 37.12 11.57 27.18
N GLY A 14 38.18 11.33 27.96
CA GLY A 14 39.60 11.21 27.58
C GLY A 14 40.17 12.28 26.64
N LEU A 15 41.14 13.07 27.10
CA LEU A 15 41.92 14.01 26.27
C LEU A 15 42.80 13.27 25.22
N GLN A 16 42.21 12.59 24.25
CA GLN A 16 42.84 12.36 22.96
C GLN A 16 42.48 13.57 22.08
N LYS A 17 43.49 14.37 21.73
CA LYS A 17 43.30 15.39 20.69
C LYS A 17 42.90 14.65 19.41
N LEU A 18 41.74 14.98 18.87
CA LEU A 18 41.30 14.50 17.57
C LEU A 18 42.41 14.77 16.56
N THR A 19 42.74 13.76 15.76
CA THR A 19 43.65 13.89 14.62
C THR A 19 43.07 14.90 13.61
N GLU A 20 43.93 15.51 12.80
CA GLU A 20 43.46 16.45 11.76
C GLU A 20 42.44 15.81 10.81
N SER A 21 42.62 14.51 10.52
CA SER A 21 41.67 13.71 9.74
C SER A 21 40.31 13.55 10.41
N GLU A 22 40.27 13.32 11.73
CA GLU A 22 39.00 13.24 12.48
C GLU A 22 38.29 14.60 12.51
N ILE A 23 39.03 15.70 12.67
CA ILE A 23 38.46 17.05 12.63
C ILE A 23 37.83 17.35 11.26
N LYS A 24 38.50 16.97 10.16
CA LYS A 24 37.93 17.13 8.81
C LYS A 24 36.62 16.36 8.65
N ILE A 25 36.60 15.10 9.09
CA ILE A 25 35.43 14.24 8.99
C ILE A 25 34.27 14.79 9.84
N GLU A 26 34.53 15.22 11.07
CA GLU A 26 33.51 15.85 11.94
C GLU A 26 32.96 17.15 11.34
N ASN A 27 33.81 17.95 10.70
CA ASN A 27 33.35 19.15 9.99
C ASN A 27 32.38 18.81 8.84
N ILE A 28 32.61 17.72 8.11
CA ILE A 28 31.67 17.25 7.08
C ILE A 28 30.36 16.78 7.72
N PHE A 29 30.42 16.04 8.83
CA PHE A 29 29.20 15.62 9.56
C PHE A 29 28.45 16.76 10.25
N ALA A 30 29.05 17.94 10.39
CA ALA A 30 28.37 19.14 10.89
C ALA A 30 27.56 19.87 9.80
N LEU A 31 27.75 19.53 8.52
CA LEU A 31 27.00 20.13 7.41
C LEU A 31 25.53 19.72 7.46
N LYS A 32 24.63 20.63 7.09
CA LYS A 32 23.19 20.32 7.05
C LYS A 32 22.84 19.26 6.00
N LYS A 33 23.58 19.25 4.89
CA LYS A 33 23.53 18.27 3.80
C LYS A 33 24.97 18.01 3.36
N ILE A 34 25.27 16.76 3.04
CA ILE A 34 26.58 16.33 2.56
C ILE A 34 26.43 15.96 1.09
N SER A 35 27.17 16.65 0.22
CA SER A 35 27.23 16.36 -1.20
C SER A 35 28.47 15.53 -1.54
N ILE A 36 28.55 15.09 -2.81
CA ILE A 36 29.71 14.34 -3.30
C ILE A 36 30.98 15.22 -3.28
N GLN A 37 30.83 16.52 -3.57
CA GLN A 37 31.96 17.46 -3.60
C GLN A 37 32.60 17.67 -2.23
N ASP A 38 31.82 17.61 -1.15
CA ASP A 38 32.35 17.71 0.21
C ASP A 38 33.36 16.58 0.52
N LEU A 39 33.17 15.42 -0.11
CA LEU A 39 34.02 14.25 0.05
C LEU A 39 35.30 14.30 -0.81
N ASP A 40 35.42 15.22 -1.76
CA ASP A 40 36.62 15.35 -2.61
C ASP A 40 37.84 15.83 -1.82
N THR A 41 37.60 16.51 -0.69
CA THR A 41 38.64 16.96 0.25
C THR A 41 39.29 15.82 1.03
N LEU A 42 38.71 14.61 1.00
CA LEU A 42 39.15 13.45 1.77
C LEU A 42 40.08 12.54 0.95
N THR A 43 41.17 12.12 1.59
CA THR A 43 42.04 11.05 1.09
C THR A 43 41.33 9.69 1.12
N LYS A 44 41.87 8.68 0.43
CA LYS A 44 41.30 7.32 0.42
C LYS A 44 41.17 6.71 1.83
N LYS A 45 42.13 6.97 2.72
CA LYS A 45 42.08 6.51 4.12
C LYS A 45 40.96 7.21 4.89
N GLU A 46 40.84 8.52 4.73
CA GLU A 46 39.78 9.32 5.37
C GLU A 46 38.39 8.95 4.85
N LYS A 47 38.24 8.64 3.56
CA LYS A 47 36.97 8.13 2.99
C LYS A 47 36.54 6.81 3.64
N ASN A 48 37.49 5.90 3.91
CA ASN A 48 37.20 4.65 4.62
C ASN A 48 36.77 4.93 6.08
N SER A 49 37.45 5.83 6.79
CA SER A 49 37.06 6.24 8.15
C SER A 49 35.69 6.91 8.17
N PHE A 50 35.40 7.78 7.19
CA PHE A 50 34.08 8.40 7.00
C PHE A 50 33.00 7.33 6.82
N LEU A 51 33.23 6.32 5.97
CA LEU A 51 32.29 5.23 5.74
C LEU A 51 32.05 4.37 7.00
N GLN A 52 33.10 4.11 7.78
CA GLN A 52 32.97 3.41 9.06
C GLN A 52 32.10 4.21 10.04
N MET A 53 32.31 5.54 10.12
CA MET A 53 31.54 6.41 11.01
C MET A 53 30.09 6.60 10.54
N MET A 54 29.87 6.68 9.22
CA MET A 54 28.54 6.60 8.60
C MET A 54 27.81 5.33 9.05
N THR A 55 28.45 4.17 8.87
CA THR A 55 27.87 2.87 9.24
C THR A 55 27.55 2.81 10.73
N HIS A 56 28.46 3.30 11.57
CA HIS A 56 28.24 3.37 13.01
C HIS A 56 27.05 4.27 13.38
N LYS A 57 26.91 5.44 12.76
CA LYS A 57 25.75 6.33 12.99
C LYS A 57 24.45 5.68 12.55
N VAL A 58 24.39 5.09 11.34
CA VAL A 58 23.17 4.41 10.85
C VAL A 58 22.73 3.28 11.78
N ASN A 59 23.67 2.53 12.34
CA ASN A 59 23.35 1.39 13.20
C ASN A 59 22.88 1.78 14.62
N ASN A 60 23.24 2.98 15.10
CA ASN A 60 22.97 3.40 16.48
C ASN A 60 21.90 4.48 16.61
N LEU A 61 21.68 5.28 15.55
CA LEU A 61 20.63 6.30 15.54
C LEU A 61 19.25 5.66 15.34
N LYS A 62 18.23 6.32 15.89
CA LYS A 62 16.83 5.89 15.83
C LYS A 62 15.91 7.08 15.62
N GLY A 63 14.66 6.80 15.22
CA GLY A 63 13.60 7.79 15.11
C GLY A 63 14.01 9.02 14.30
N ASP A 64 13.70 10.20 14.86
CA ASP A 64 13.98 11.49 14.21
C ASP A 64 15.47 11.76 14.02
N ASP A 65 16.35 11.23 14.88
CA ASP A 65 17.80 11.40 14.71
C ASP A 65 18.31 10.64 13.49
N LEU A 66 17.83 9.40 13.31
CA LEU A 66 18.17 8.59 12.13
C LEU A 66 17.61 9.24 10.87
N GLU A 67 16.36 9.71 10.89
CA GLU A 67 15.76 10.40 9.75
C GLU A 67 16.53 11.66 9.36
N ARG A 68 16.91 12.50 10.33
CA ARG A 68 17.75 13.68 10.09
C ARG A 68 19.07 13.30 9.43
N PHE A 69 19.73 12.25 9.95
CA PHE A 69 21.01 11.80 9.43
C PHE A 69 20.89 11.24 8.00
N LEU A 70 19.88 10.41 7.73
CA LEU A 70 19.65 9.87 6.38
C LEU A 70 19.32 10.99 5.37
N THR A 71 18.58 12.01 5.80
CA THR A 71 18.29 13.20 4.98
C THR A 71 19.57 13.99 4.70
N GLN A 72 20.45 14.12 5.69
CA GLN A 72 21.75 14.80 5.55
C GLN A 72 22.64 14.09 4.54
N THR A 73 22.62 12.76 4.50
CA THR A 73 23.51 11.94 3.65
C THR A 73 22.86 11.47 2.34
N GLU A 74 21.68 11.98 2.01
CA GLU A 74 20.85 11.47 0.91
C GLU A 74 21.57 11.52 -0.45
N GLU A 75 22.35 12.57 -0.71
CA GLU A 75 22.99 12.82 -2.01
C GLU A 75 24.20 11.91 -2.26
N ILE A 76 24.87 11.49 -1.18
CA ILE A 76 26.02 10.57 -1.23
C ILE A 76 25.62 9.09 -1.08
N THR A 77 24.34 8.82 -0.77
CA THR A 77 23.85 7.46 -0.57
C THR A 77 23.46 6.84 -1.91
N HIS A 78 24.11 5.71 -2.24
CA HIS A 78 23.81 4.97 -3.46
C HIS A 78 22.32 4.53 -3.49
N PRO A 79 21.61 4.61 -4.64
CA PRO A 79 20.19 4.26 -4.75
C PRO A 79 19.85 2.87 -4.19
N ARG A 80 20.71 1.88 -4.42
CA ARG A 80 20.59 0.52 -3.85
C ARG A 80 20.44 0.52 -2.32
N ILE A 81 21.15 1.36 -1.59
CA ILE A 81 21.08 1.41 -0.13
C ILE A 81 19.75 2.03 0.31
N LYS A 82 19.28 3.07 -0.40
CA LYS A 82 17.95 3.67 -0.15
C LYS A 82 16.84 2.64 -0.32
N ASN A 83 16.98 1.80 -1.34
CA ASN A 83 16.11 0.68 -1.65
C ASN A 83 16.08 -0.36 -0.53
N GLU A 84 17.24 -0.86 -0.09
CA GLU A 84 17.35 -1.81 1.03
C GLU A 84 16.77 -1.23 2.33
N LEU A 85 16.97 0.07 2.58
CA LEU A 85 16.39 0.76 3.75
C LEU A 85 14.87 0.86 3.66
N TRP A 86 14.33 1.15 2.48
CA TRP A 86 12.89 1.20 2.27
C TRP A 86 12.24 -0.17 2.53
N GLU A 87 12.84 -1.25 2.03
CA GLU A 87 12.36 -2.63 2.26
C GLU A 87 12.40 -3.00 3.74
N LYS A 88 13.49 -2.66 4.44
CA LYS A 88 13.61 -2.84 5.90
C LYS A 88 12.51 -2.10 6.64
N ASN A 89 12.25 -0.85 6.28
CA ASN A 89 11.18 -0.05 6.88
C ASN A 89 9.81 -0.68 6.60
N HIS A 90 9.57 -1.19 5.38
CA HIS A 90 8.34 -1.88 5.03
C HIS A 90 8.09 -3.09 5.93
N ILE A 91 9.08 -3.98 6.07
CA ILE A 91 8.97 -5.18 6.90
C ILE A 91 8.68 -4.81 8.36
N ASN A 92 9.40 -3.82 8.90
CA ASN A 92 9.22 -3.36 10.28
C ASN A 92 7.82 -2.76 10.50
N ILE A 93 7.34 -1.94 9.58
CA ILE A 93 6.00 -1.34 9.66
C ILE A 93 4.92 -2.41 9.60
N MET A 94 5.02 -3.38 8.68
CA MET A 94 4.04 -4.47 8.56
C MET A 94 4.03 -5.38 9.79
N TRP A 95 5.21 -5.70 10.33
CA TRP A 95 5.36 -6.43 11.59
C TRP A 95 4.72 -5.68 12.76
N ALA A 96 4.97 -4.38 12.88
CA ALA A 96 4.41 -3.55 13.95
C ALA A 96 2.89 -3.45 13.84
N ILE A 97 2.35 -3.26 12.64
CA ILE A 97 0.89 -3.25 12.41
C ILE A 97 0.27 -4.56 12.88
N THR A 98 0.80 -5.69 12.40
CA THR A 98 0.26 -7.02 12.74
C THR A 98 0.32 -7.30 14.24
N SER A 99 1.41 -6.89 14.89
CA SER A 99 1.61 -7.07 16.32
C SER A 99 0.65 -6.21 17.15
N LEU A 100 0.50 -4.92 16.80
CA LEU A 100 -0.41 -4.01 17.50
C LEU A 100 -1.88 -4.41 17.33
N ILE A 101 -2.27 -4.94 16.17
CA ILE A 101 -3.63 -5.49 15.97
C ILE A 101 -3.88 -6.67 16.91
N LYS A 102 -2.90 -7.57 17.08
CA LYS A 102 -3.00 -8.70 18.00
C LYS A 102 -3.05 -8.27 19.46
N GLU A 103 -2.29 -7.24 19.82
CA GLU A 103 -2.19 -6.73 21.20
C GLU A 103 -3.41 -5.89 21.60
N ASN A 104 -3.88 -5.00 20.72
CA ASN A 104 -4.86 -3.97 21.06
C ASN A 104 -6.25 -4.21 20.43
N GLY A 105 -6.39 -5.20 19.55
CA GLY A 105 -7.67 -5.55 18.90
C GLY A 105 -8.17 -4.51 17.89
N GLY A 106 -7.35 -3.52 17.52
CA GLY A 106 -7.74 -2.41 16.65
C GLY A 106 -6.61 -2.00 15.70
N MET A 107 -6.97 -1.19 14.69
CA MET A 107 -6.00 -0.66 13.73
C MET A 107 -5.08 0.35 14.42
N PRO A 108 -3.76 0.19 14.37
CA PRO A 108 -2.84 1.08 15.04
C PRO A 108 -2.72 2.44 14.35
N THR A 109 -2.48 3.46 15.16
CA THR A 109 -2.13 4.81 14.73
C THR A 109 -0.68 4.88 14.25
N LYS A 110 -0.36 5.90 13.44
CA LYS A 110 1.03 6.16 13.00
C LYS A 110 1.99 6.38 14.17
N THR A 111 1.48 6.91 15.28
CA THR A 111 2.28 7.14 16.49
C THR A 111 2.66 5.81 17.15
N GLU A 112 1.71 4.89 17.31
CA GLU A 112 1.99 3.56 17.88
C GLU A 112 2.97 2.77 17.00
N ILE A 113 2.80 2.84 15.67
CA ILE A 113 3.73 2.21 14.73
C ILE A 113 5.13 2.81 14.87
N SER A 114 5.25 4.13 14.93
CA SER A 114 6.53 4.84 15.11
C SER A 114 7.21 4.42 16.42
N MET A 115 6.47 4.40 17.53
CA MET A 115 6.99 3.96 18.83
C MET A 115 7.44 2.50 18.82
N LYS A 116 6.72 1.60 18.14
CA LYS A 116 7.06 0.17 18.11
C LYS A 116 8.22 -0.17 17.16
N THR A 117 8.45 0.65 16.14
CA THR A 117 9.46 0.39 15.10
C THR A 117 10.75 1.19 15.29
N ASP A 118 10.80 2.12 16.25
CA ASP A 118 11.86 3.12 16.38
C ASP A 118 12.07 3.96 15.10
N LEU A 119 11.06 4.03 14.23
CA LEU A 119 11.06 4.90 13.06
C LEU A 119 10.43 6.25 13.40
N SER A 120 10.84 7.31 12.71
CA SER A 120 10.17 8.59 12.88
C SER A 120 8.72 8.52 12.39
N ARG A 121 7.87 9.38 12.95
CA ARG A 121 6.47 9.48 12.53
C ARG A 121 6.35 9.93 11.07
N GLN A 122 7.31 10.73 10.59
CA GLN A 122 7.37 11.21 9.20
C GLN A 122 7.70 10.06 8.24
N THR A 123 8.69 9.22 8.57
CA THR A 123 9.03 8.02 7.81
C THR A 123 7.83 7.07 7.72
N VAL A 124 7.16 6.79 8.84
CA VAL A 124 5.94 5.96 8.85
C VAL A 124 4.82 6.61 8.02
N HIS A 125 4.63 7.92 8.13
CA HIS A 125 3.62 8.63 7.36
C HIS A 125 3.88 8.49 5.86
N LYS A 126 5.08 8.90 5.43
CA LYS A 126 5.54 8.83 4.04
C LYS A 126 5.37 7.43 3.46
N HIS A 127 5.82 6.42 4.20
CA HIS A 127 5.71 5.03 3.77
C HIS A 127 4.26 4.61 3.52
N LEU A 128 3.36 4.88 4.47
CA LEU A 128 1.96 4.48 4.35
C LEU A 128 1.19 5.25 3.27
N THR A 129 1.57 6.50 2.97
CA THR A 129 0.89 7.32 1.95
C THR A 129 1.42 7.09 0.54
N GLU A 130 2.72 6.83 0.40
CA GLU A 130 3.39 6.70 -0.89
C GLU A 130 3.58 5.24 -1.32
N TYR A 131 3.22 4.26 -0.47
CA TYR A 131 3.42 2.84 -0.73
C TYR A 131 2.91 2.42 -2.11
N ASN A 132 1.68 2.80 -2.47
CA ASN A 132 1.03 2.48 -3.74
C ASN A 132 1.74 3.06 -4.99
N THR A 133 2.54 4.11 -4.82
CA THR A 133 3.31 4.75 -5.88
C THR A 133 4.76 4.24 -5.96
N SER A 134 5.18 3.41 -5.00
CA SER A 134 6.51 2.82 -5.02
C SER A 134 6.61 1.73 -6.08
N ASN A 135 7.76 1.65 -6.77
CA ASN A 135 8.03 0.54 -7.70
C ASN A 135 7.88 -0.84 -7.01
N TYR A 136 8.15 -0.88 -5.70
CA TYR A 136 8.00 -2.05 -4.85
C TYR A 136 6.59 -2.56 -4.68
N TYR A 137 5.58 -1.70 -4.75
CA TYR A 137 4.19 -2.14 -4.68
C TYR A 137 3.86 -3.11 -5.80
N THR A 138 4.36 -2.84 -7.01
CA THR A 138 4.20 -3.72 -8.17
C THR A 138 4.89 -5.06 -7.95
N ASP A 139 6.14 -5.06 -7.48
CA ASP A 139 6.89 -6.30 -7.21
C ASP A 139 6.22 -7.13 -6.11
N PHE A 140 5.79 -6.51 -5.01
CA PHE A 140 5.05 -7.18 -3.94
C PHE A 140 3.72 -7.74 -4.44
N LYS A 141 2.97 -6.98 -5.24
CA LYS A 141 1.72 -7.44 -5.85
C LYS A 141 1.96 -8.66 -6.75
N GLN A 142 3.06 -8.67 -7.51
CA GLN A 142 3.44 -9.82 -8.32
C GLN A 142 3.82 -11.03 -7.46
N GLN A 143 4.54 -10.83 -6.34
CA GLN A 143 4.83 -11.92 -5.39
C GLN A 143 3.54 -12.51 -4.80
N PHE A 144 2.57 -11.67 -4.42
CA PHE A 144 1.27 -12.15 -3.96
C PHE A 144 0.54 -12.93 -5.06
N HIS A 145 0.56 -12.46 -6.30
CA HIS A 145 -0.04 -13.16 -7.43
C HIS A 145 0.63 -14.51 -7.70
N ILE A 146 1.96 -14.61 -7.57
CA ILE A 146 2.66 -15.89 -7.61
C ILE A 146 2.19 -16.80 -6.47
N MET A 147 2.03 -16.27 -5.25
CA MET A 147 1.56 -17.05 -4.11
C MET A 147 0.11 -17.52 -4.24
N GLU A 148 -0.76 -16.80 -4.98
CA GLU A 148 -2.13 -17.23 -5.26
C GLU A 148 -2.15 -18.64 -5.86
N SER A 149 -1.26 -18.91 -6.82
CA SER A 149 -1.18 -20.25 -7.45
C SER A 149 -0.79 -21.35 -6.46
N LYS A 150 0.09 -21.06 -5.49
CA LYS A 150 0.44 -21.98 -4.41
C LYS A 150 -0.73 -22.24 -3.47
N VAL A 151 -1.43 -21.18 -3.04
CA VAL A 151 -2.64 -21.31 -2.21
C VAL A 151 -3.68 -22.14 -2.95
N MET A 152 -3.88 -21.88 -4.24
CA MET A 152 -4.83 -22.62 -5.08
C MET A 152 -4.48 -24.11 -5.18
N THR A 153 -3.19 -24.43 -5.29
CA THR A 153 -2.71 -25.83 -5.29
C THR A 153 -2.99 -26.51 -3.96
N THR A 154 -2.79 -25.81 -2.84
CA THR A 154 -3.14 -26.32 -1.51
C THR A 154 -4.65 -26.55 -1.38
N VAL A 155 -5.49 -25.61 -1.81
CA VAL A 155 -6.95 -25.78 -1.82
C VAL A 155 -7.37 -26.99 -2.68
N PHE A 156 -6.78 -27.14 -3.87
CA PHE A 156 -6.98 -28.32 -4.72
C PHE A 156 -6.59 -29.62 -4.01
N GLN A 157 -5.45 -29.64 -3.30
CA GLN A 157 -5.01 -30.81 -2.55
C GLN A 157 -5.99 -31.21 -1.44
N TYR A 158 -6.57 -30.24 -0.71
CA TYR A 158 -7.62 -30.53 0.27
C TYR A 158 -8.91 -31.03 -0.40
N ALA A 159 -9.26 -30.47 -1.56
CA ALA A 159 -10.42 -30.89 -2.33
C ALA A 159 -10.34 -32.37 -2.76
N ILE A 160 -9.20 -32.80 -3.31
CA ILE A 160 -9.00 -34.20 -3.73
C ILE A 160 -8.98 -35.18 -2.54
N ASN A 161 -8.63 -34.69 -1.34
CA ASN A 161 -8.65 -35.46 -0.10
C ASN A 161 -10.04 -35.53 0.56
N GLY A 162 -11.08 -35.03 -0.11
CA GLY A 162 -12.47 -35.13 0.35
C GLY A 162 -12.99 -33.93 1.14
N ASP A 163 -12.22 -32.84 1.29
CA ASP A 163 -12.74 -31.61 1.87
C ASP A 163 -13.62 -30.87 0.85
N MET A 164 -14.93 -31.05 0.99
CA MET A 164 -15.93 -30.44 0.12
C MET A 164 -15.96 -28.91 0.20
N LYS A 165 -15.53 -28.29 1.32
CA LYS A 165 -15.43 -26.82 1.41
C LYS A 165 -14.27 -26.32 0.55
N ALA A 166 -13.14 -27.02 0.58
CA ALA A 166 -12.00 -26.72 -0.27
C ALA A 166 -12.33 -26.96 -1.77
N ALA A 167 -13.03 -28.05 -2.10
CA ALA A 167 -13.47 -28.34 -3.47
C ALA A 167 -14.39 -27.23 -4.02
N ARG A 168 -15.35 -26.78 -3.20
CA ARG A 168 -16.22 -25.65 -3.53
C ARG A 168 -15.41 -24.37 -3.75
N LEU A 169 -14.51 -24.02 -2.83
CA LEU A 169 -13.67 -22.83 -2.93
C LEU A 169 -12.82 -22.85 -4.21
N TYR A 170 -12.20 -24.00 -4.54
CA TYR A 170 -11.43 -24.16 -5.77
C TYR A 170 -12.28 -23.94 -7.01
N LEU A 171 -13.46 -24.59 -7.09
CA LEU A 171 -14.41 -24.44 -8.20
C LEU A 171 -14.96 -23.01 -8.33
N GLU A 172 -15.19 -22.31 -7.22
CA GLU A 172 -15.57 -20.89 -7.22
C GLU A 172 -14.42 -20.03 -7.77
N CYS A 173 -13.18 -20.27 -7.33
CA CYS A 173 -12.01 -19.52 -7.78
C CYS A 173 -11.66 -19.72 -9.27
N ILE A 174 -11.85 -20.93 -9.82
CA ILE A 174 -11.62 -21.19 -11.26
C ILE A 174 -12.83 -20.84 -12.14
N GLY A 175 -13.92 -20.34 -11.55
CA GLY A 175 -15.15 -19.99 -12.27
C GLY A 175 -16.03 -21.17 -12.68
N GLY A 176 -15.76 -22.37 -12.15
CA GLY A 176 -16.60 -23.57 -12.31
C GLY A 176 -17.93 -23.49 -11.54
N LEU A 177 -18.00 -22.66 -10.48
CA LEU A 177 -19.21 -22.32 -9.74
C LEU A 177 -19.54 -20.84 -9.93
N LYS A 178 -20.44 -20.50 -10.87
CA LYS A 178 -21.09 -19.18 -10.86
C LYS A 178 -22.11 -19.15 -9.70
N ASN A 179 -21.74 -18.49 -8.60
CA ASN A 179 -22.60 -18.01 -7.50
C ASN A 179 -23.83 -18.86 -7.14
N ILE A 180 -23.66 -19.87 -6.27
CA ILE A 180 -24.79 -20.49 -5.55
C ILE A 180 -24.96 -19.87 -4.15
N SER A 181 -24.04 -19.02 -3.69
CA SER A 181 -24.07 -18.51 -2.32
C SER A 181 -23.52 -17.10 -2.15
N SER A 182 -24.31 -16.11 -2.55
CA SER A 182 -24.37 -14.84 -1.83
C SER A 182 -25.39 -13.95 -2.52
N GLY A 183 -26.57 -13.81 -1.91
CA GLY A 183 -27.48 -12.71 -2.21
C GLY A 183 -26.80 -11.40 -1.86
N LYS A 184 -26.11 -10.79 -2.84
CA LYS A 184 -25.78 -9.37 -2.94
C LYS A 184 -25.23 -9.14 -4.34
N SER A 185 -26.16 -8.82 -5.23
CA SER A 185 -25.89 -8.31 -6.56
C SER A 185 -25.17 -6.96 -6.43
N GLN A 186 -23.91 -6.91 -6.83
CA GLN A 186 -23.29 -5.67 -7.26
C GLN A 186 -22.28 -5.96 -8.39
N ASN A 187 -22.75 -5.71 -9.61
CA ASN A 187 -22.01 -5.20 -10.77
C ASN A 187 -20.59 -5.75 -10.98
N ASN A 188 -20.45 -6.78 -11.82
CA ASN A 188 -19.97 -6.58 -13.20
C ASN A 188 -19.77 -7.90 -13.94
N THR A 189 -20.31 -7.92 -15.16
CA THR A 189 -19.86 -8.67 -16.34
C THR A 189 -19.60 -10.17 -16.17
N SER A 190 -20.63 -10.98 -16.45
CA SER A 190 -20.58 -12.01 -17.50
C SER A 190 -21.90 -12.79 -17.54
N ASN A 191 -22.75 -12.41 -18.51
CA ASN A 191 -23.92 -13.13 -19.00
C ASN A 191 -23.77 -14.65 -18.85
N THR A 192 -24.71 -15.27 -18.14
CA THR A 192 -25.51 -16.39 -18.66
C THR A 192 -26.54 -16.79 -17.60
N LEU A 193 -27.81 -16.79 -18.02
CA LEU A 193 -28.96 -17.45 -17.41
C LEU A 193 -29.50 -16.82 -16.11
N ILE A 194 -30.24 -15.72 -16.25
CA ILE A 194 -31.58 -15.40 -15.66
C ILE A 194 -31.81 -13.91 -15.95
N GLN A 195 -32.15 -13.59 -17.20
CA GLN A 195 -32.73 -12.30 -17.61
C GLN A 195 -33.78 -12.57 -18.69
N ASN A 196 -34.82 -13.32 -18.32
CA ASN A 196 -36.04 -13.38 -19.10
C ASN A 196 -37.24 -13.10 -18.18
N GLN A 197 -37.13 -12.03 -17.38
CA GLN A 197 -38.32 -11.28 -17.02
C GLN A 197 -38.64 -10.39 -18.22
N ASN A 198 -39.35 -10.99 -19.17
CA ASN A 198 -39.94 -10.27 -20.27
C ASN A 198 -41.02 -9.34 -19.71
N ASN A 199 -40.68 -8.06 -19.51
CA ASN A 199 -41.64 -6.99 -19.20
C ASN A 199 -42.45 -6.64 -20.46
N TYR A 200 -43.24 -7.61 -20.94
CA TYR A 200 -44.29 -7.36 -21.92
C TYR A 200 -45.61 -7.87 -21.39
N ILE A 201 -46.68 -7.14 -21.71
CA ILE A 201 -48.04 -7.61 -21.49
C ILE A 201 -48.50 -8.22 -22.82
N GLN A 202 -48.91 -9.50 -22.80
CA GLN A 202 -49.45 -10.17 -23.98
C GLN A 202 -50.95 -10.40 -23.80
N ILE A 203 -51.76 -9.77 -24.64
CA ILE A 203 -53.22 -9.94 -24.64
C ILE A 203 -53.64 -10.30 -26.06
N GLY A 204 -54.32 -11.44 -26.24
CA GLY A 204 -54.87 -11.86 -27.54
C GLY A 204 -53.85 -11.98 -28.68
N GLY A 205 -52.58 -12.31 -28.37
CA GLY A 205 -51.51 -12.41 -29.37
C GLY A 205 -50.76 -11.11 -29.68
N THR A 206 -51.16 -9.98 -29.09
CA THR A 206 -50.43 -8.71 -29.21
C THR A 206 -49.48 -8.53 -28.04
N ILE A 207 -48.21 -8.25 -28.33
CA ILE A 207 -47.14 -8.06 -27.34
C ILE A 207 -46.92 -6.55 -27.14
N LEU A 208 -47.23 -6.05 -25.95
CA LEU A 208 -46.97 -4.66 -25.57
C LEU A 208 -45.69 -4.59 -24.74
N ASN A 209 -44.62 -4.00 -25.30
CA ASN A 209 -43.35 -3.80 -24.62
C ASN A 209 -42.97 -2.30 -24.55
N GLN A 210 -41.97 -1.97 -23.72
CA GLN A 210 -41.53 -0.58 -23.49
C GLN A 210 -41.05 0.13 -24.76
N GLU A 211 -40.51 -0.62 -25.73
CA GLU A 211 -39.98 -0.08 -26.99
C GLU A 211 -41.11 0.31 -27.96
N ILE A 212 -42.18 -0.49 -28.01
CA ILE A 212 -43.39 -0.16 -28.77
C ILE A 212 -44.04 1.08 -28.18
N ILE A 213 -44.15 1.19 -26.83
CA ILE A 213 -44.72 2.37 -26.18
C ILE A 213 -43.92 3.65 -26.49
N LYS A 214 -42.59 3.56 -26.53
CA LYS A 214 -41.72 4.70 -26.89
C LYS A 214 -41.88 5.17 -28.34
N ASN A 215 -42.32 4.29 -29.23
CA ASN A 215 -42.49 4.58 -30.65
C ASN A 215 -43.92 5.02 -31.01
N LEU A 216 -44.84 5.09 -30.04
CA LEU A 216 -46.20 5.59 -30.25
C LEU A 216 -46.24 7.12 -30.19
N LYS A 217 -47.14 7.73 -30.98
CA LYS A 217 -47.34 9.18 -30.95
C LYS A 217 -48.02 9.59 -29.63
N PRO A 218 -47.77 10.83 -29.13
CA PRO A 218 -48.33 11.30 -27.86
C PRO A 218 -49.86 11.17 -27.75
N GLU A 219 -50.57 11.42 -28.86
CA GLU A 219 -52.03 11.28 -28.92
C GLU A 219 -52.50 9.83 -28.73
N GLN A 220 -51.74 8.85 -29.22
CA GLN A 220 -52.04 7.42 -29.07
C GLN A 220 -51.78 6.95 -27.64
N ILE A 221 -50.72 7.45 -27.01
CA ILE A 221 -50.42 7.19 -25.59
C ILE A 221 -51.55 7.74 -24.71
N SER A 222 -51.98 8.98 -24.95
CA SER A 222 -53.08 9.60 -24.20
C SER A 222 -54.41 8.85 -24.35
N THR A 223 -54.65 8.25 -25.52
CA THR A 223 -55.85 7.43 -25.77
C THR A 223 -55.78 6.11 -25.00
N ILE A 224 -54.62 5.45 -24.98
CA ILE A 224 -54.40 4.20 -24.23
C ILE A 224 -54.54 4.44 -22.73
N GLU A 225 -53.98 5.54 -22.21
CA GLU A 225 -54.15 5.92 -20.79
C GLU A 225 -55.62 6.21 -20.44
N GLY A 226 -56.37 6.86 -21.34
CA GLY A 226 -57.79 7.14 -21.15
C GLY A 226 -58.64 5.87 -21.08
N ILE A 227 -58.35 4.87 -21.93
CA ILE A 227 -59.04 3.58 -21.93
C ILE A 227 -58.70 2.77 -20.67
N LEU A 228 -57.45 2.77 -20.22
CA LEU A 228 -57.05 2.05 -19.01
C LEU A 228 -57.63 2.67 -17.73
N LYS A 229 -57.81 4.00 -17.70
CA LYS A 229 -58.41 4.71 -16.55
C LYS A 229 -59.94 4.63 -16.50
N SER A 230 -60.61 4.35 -17.62
CA SER A 230 -62.08 4.29 -17.69
C SER A 230 -62.66 2.91 -17.34
N ILE A 231 -61.82 1.88 -17.23
CA ILE A 231 -62.23 0.54 -16.81
C ILE A 231 -62.11 0.45 -15.28
N GLU A 232 -63.16 0.85 -14.56
CA GLU A 232 -63.35 0.38 -13.17
C GLU A 232 -63.90 -1.05 -13.23
N VAL A 233 -63.05 -2.02 -12.90
CA VAL A 233 -63.49 -3.40 -12.68
C VAL A 233 -64.21 -3.44 -11.33
N LYS A 234 -65.53 -3.62 -11.35
CA LYS A 234 -66.32 -4.01 -10.16
C LYS A 234 -66.24 -5.52 -9.93
#